data_AF-A0A843K1Y1-F1
#
_entry.id   AF-A0A843K1Y1-F1
#
_cell.length_a   1.000
_cell.length_b   1.000
_cell.length_c   1.000
_cell.angle_alpha   90.00
_cell.angle_beta   90.00
_cell.angle_gamma   90.00
#
_symmetry.space_group_name_H-M   'P 1'
#
loop_
_entity.id
_entity.type
_entity.pdbx_description
1 polymer ?
#
loop_
_entity_poly.entity_id
_entity_poly.type
_entity_poly.pdbx_seq_one_letter_code
_entity_poly.pdbx_strand_id
1 'polypeptide(L)'
;MGRDLAVVMDGAGTILRMYRVAKDIEKGIIMEGVITWELIMKKKGRALVVPQMDPEIISSFSADDRLGRVIVGREEMLAISCSSSAIFREAALDIVLRSQARVGDLIEVHERVKSRCPGDYHTAGMIIDIDRHDVVYTISTGGAPFPGIKEVVSDLSMMGADVFVASGDSMRSLYRLQDLGIPLRQIYPVSSPIKKKEIVEGLKSRYRRVIMVGDGLNDIFALQTADLGVLTVQQDTRPAKELLSAADEIILDIRELPGVVRRNS
;
A
#
# COMPACT_ATOMS: atom_id res chain seq x y z
N MET A 1 23.63 -25.48 -1.28
CA MET A 1 22.81 -25.60 -0.06
C MET A 1 21.68 -24.60 -0.19
N GLY A 2 20.44 -25.05 -0.29
CA GLY A 2 19.28 -24.16 -0.24
C GLY A 2 19.17 -23.51 1.12
N ARG A 3 18.69 -22.28 1.20
CA ARG A 3 18.38 -21.63 2.48
C ARG A 3 17.09 -22.25 3.04
N ASP A 4 16.95 -22.37 4.35
CA ASP A 4 15.88 -23.20 4.92
C ASP A 4 14.50 -22.53 4.83
N LEU A 5 14.41 -21.23 5.13
CA LEU A 5 13.12 -20.55 5.27
C LEU A 5 13.14 -19.14 4.67
N ALA A 6 12.11 -18.82 3.88
CA ALA A 6 11.78 -17.47 3.46
C ALA A 6 10.40 -17.07 3.99
N VAL A 7 10.29 -15.85 4.51
CA VAL A 7 9.01 -15.25 4.90
C VAL A 7 8.79 -14.00 4.05
N VAL A 8 7.78 -14.02 3.20
CA VAL A 8 7.37 -12.89 2.37
C VAL A 8 6.20 -12.20 3.05
N MET A 9 6.28 -10.88 3.23
CA MET A 9 5.24 -10.08 3.88
C MET A 9 4.73 -8.99 2.93
N ASP A 10 3.41 -8.74 2.93
CA ASP A 10 2.89 -7.50 2.34
C ASP A 10 3.37 -6.27 3.14
N GLY A 11 3.45 -5.13 2.45
CA GLY A 11 3.78 -3.85 3.07
C GLY A 11 2.58 -3.23 3.80
N ALA A 12 1.65 -2.67 3.03
CA ALA A 12 0.46 -2.02 3.58
C ALA A 12 -0.48 -3.06 4.21
N GLY A 13 -1.04 -2.77 5.38
CA GLY A 13 -2.00 -3.63 6.08
C GLY A 13 -1.39 -4.86 6.78
N THR A 14 -0.17 -5.25 6.43
CA THR A 14 0.58 -6.34 7.08
C THR A 14 1.76 -5.83 7.93
N ILE A 15 2.68 -5.05 7.35
CA ILE A 15 3.79 -4.41 8.10
C ILE A 15 3.37 -3.03 8.59
N LEU A 16 2.72 -2.25 7.72
CA LEU A 16 2.29 -0.89 7.99
C LEU A 16 0.79 -0.87 8.24
N ARG A 17 0.38 -0.47 9.43
CA ARG A 17 -1.03 -0.12 9.71
C ARG A 17 -1.36 1.14 8.92
N MET A 18 -2.43 1.10 8.14
CA MET A 18 -2.81 2.18 7.24
C MET A 18 -4.09 2.88 7.70
N TYR A 19 -4.13 4.19 7.57
CA TYR A 19 -5.32 4.99 7.75
C TYR A 19 -5.48 5.90 6.53
N ARG A 20 -6.62 5.78 5.86
CA ARG A 20 -6.88 6.48 4.61
C ARG A 20 -8.12 7.34 4.75
N VAL A 21 -8.03 8.55 4.23
CA VAL A 21 -9.13 9.50 4.17
C VAL A 21 -9.26 9.95 2.73
N ALA A 22 -10.46 9.83 2.16
CA ALA A 22 -10.75 10.36 0.84
C ALA A 22 -11.92 11.34 0.88
N LYS A 23 -11.89 12.34 0.02
CA LYS A 23 -13.00 13.28 -0.20
C LYS A 23 -13.58 13.03 -1.58
N ASP A 24 -14.88 12.76 -1.65
CA ASP A 24 -15.65 12.79 -2.90
C ASP A 24 -15.87 14.26 -3.26
N ILE A 25 -15.18 14.74 -4.30
CA ILE A 25 -15.16 16.17 -4.65
C ILE A 25 -16.54 16.63 -5.12
N GLU A 26 -17.23 15.80 -5.90
CA GLU A 26 -18.56 16.12 -6.42
C GLU A 26 -19.59 16.24 -5.29
N LYS A 27 -19.53 15.35 -4.30
CA LYS A 27 -20.48 15.33 -3.18
C LYS A 27 -20.06 16.20 -2.00
N GLY A 28 -18.78 16.62 -1.94
CA GLY A 28 -18.20 17.28 -0.77
C GLY A 28 -18.15 16.41 0.49
N ILE A 29 -18.22 15.07 0.33
CA ILE A 29 -18.27 14.13 1.46
C ILE A 29 -16.88 13.57 1.74
N ILE A 30 -16.49 13.57 3.02
CA ILE A 30 -15.26 12.92 3.47
C ILE A 30 -15.57 11.53 4.02
N MET A 31 -14.74 10.57 3.63
CA MET A 31 -14.81 9.17 3.98
C MET A 31 -13.51 8.76 4.66
N GLU A 32 -13.60 8.16 5.85
CA GLU A 32 -12.46 7.66 6.62
C GLU A 32 -12.39 6.14 6.55
N GLY A 33 -11.18 5.57 6.68
CA GLY A 33 -10.97 4.13 6.61
C GLY A 33 -11.20 3.55 5.20
N VAL A 34 -11.01 4.35 4.16
CA VAL A 34 -11.31 3.91 2.79
C VAL A 34 -10.30 2.90 2.26
N ILE A 35 -10.79 1.95 1.47
CA ILE A 35 -9.95 1.06 0.67
C ILE A 35 -9.85 1.68 -0.72
N THR A 36 -8.68 2.24 -1.06
CA THR A 36 -8.46 2.97 -2.33
C THR A 36 -8.80 2.14 -3.56
N TRP A 37 -8.52 0.83 -3.50
CA TRP A 37 -8.84 -0.12 -4.56
C TRP A 37 -10.32 -0.11 -4.93
N GLU A 38 -11.22 -0.05 -3.94
CA GLU A 38 -12.67 -0.04 -4.19
C GLU A 38 -13.12 1.23 -4.92
N LEU A 39 -12.52 2.39 -4.61
CA LEU A 39 -12.85 3.65 -5.27
C LEU A 39 -12.44 3.66 -6.74
N ILE A 40 -11.30 3.02 -7.05
CA ILE A 40 -10.75 2.90 -8.40
C ILE A 40 -11.53 1.86 -9.20
N MET A 41 -11.78 0.67 -8.64
CA MET A 41 -12.44 -0.42 -9.36
C MET A 41 -13.94 -0.23 -9.54
N LYS A 42 -14.57 0.72 -8.84
CA LYS A 42 -15.96 1.13 -9.08
C LYS A 42 -16.25 1.56 -10.52
N LYS A 43 -15.24 2.05 -11.25
CA LYS A 43 -15.43 2.50 -12.64
C LYS A 43 -14.14 2.35 -13.44
N LYS A 44 -14.24 1.73 -14.63
CA LYS A 44 -13.16 1.69 -15.62
C LYS A 44 -12.75 3.11 -16.00
N GLY A 45 -11.45 3.34 -16.24
CA GLY A 45 -10.93 4.67 -16.57
C GLY A 45 -10.56 5.51 -15.35
N ARG A 46 -10.61 4.95 -14.14
CA ARG A 46 -10.05 5.59 -12.92
C ARG A 46 -8.63 5.17 -12.62
N ALA A 47 -7.84 6.12 -12.11
CA ALA A 47 -6.49 5.88 -11.59
C ALA A 47 -6.22 6.71 -10.34
N LEU A 48 -5.47 6.14 -9.39
CA LEU A 48 -4.81 6.89 -8.33
C LEU A 48 -3.51 7.46 -8.88
N VAL A 49 -3.38 8.78 -8.81
CA VAL A 49 -2.16 9.51 -9.14
C VAL A 49 -1.62 10.15 -7.86
N VAL A 50 -0.32 9.99 -7.64
CA VAL A 50 0.36 10.41 -6.41
C VAL A 50 1.57 11.25 -6.80
N PRO A 51 1.61 12.52 -6.41
CA PRO A 51 2.82 13.34 -6.48
C PRO A 51 3.89 12.70 -5.58
N GLN A 52 5.00 12.28 -6.17
CA GLN A 52 6.16 11.77 -5.44
C GLN A 52 6.92 12.94 -4.82
N MET A 53 6.33 13.54 -3.79
CA MET A 53 6.91 14.63 -3.02
C MET A 53 6.48 14.54 -1.56
N ASP A 54 7.09 15.35 -0.69
CA ASP A 54 6.65 15.44 0.69
C ASP A 54 5.24 16.07 0.74
N PRO A 55 4.22 15.39 1.31
CA PRO A 55 2.87 15.93 1.39
C PRO A 55 2.78 17.21 2.23
N GLU A 56 3.73 17.50 3.12
CA GLU A 56 3.75 18.75 3.89
C GLU A 56 3.85 19.99 2.98
N ILE A 57 4.39 19.84 1.77
CA ILE A 57 4.45 20.91 0.77
C ILE A 57 3.03 21.36 0.37
N ILE A 58 2.03 20.49 0.45
CA ILE A 58 0.63 20.80 0.09
C ILE A 58 0.09 21.94 0.97
N SER A 59 0.47 21.97 2.25
CA SER A 59 0.05 23.02 3.18
C SER A 59 0.69 24.38 2.92
N SER A 60 1.67 24.48 2.01
CA SER A 60 2.27 25.75 1.58
C SER A 60 1.48 26.49 0.49
N PHE A 61 0.49 25.84 -0.13
CA PHE A 61 -0.37 26.41 -1.17
C PHE A 61 -1.66 27.01 -0.59
N SER A 62 -2.33 27.88 -1.37
CA SER A 62 -3.64 28.39 -0.97
C SER A 62 -4.71 27.32 -1.17
N ALA A 63 -5.64 27.18 -0.23
CA ALA A 63 -6.76 26.25 -0.34
C ALA A 63 -7.65 26.53 -1.58
N ASP A 64 -7.67 27.78 -2.06
CA ASP A 64 -8.43 28.18 -3.25
C ASP A 64 -7.71 27.91 -4.58
N ASP A 65 -6.43 27.55 -4.54
CA ASP A 65 -5.70 27.19 -5.75
C ASP A 65 -6.29 25.93 -6.40
N ARG A 66 -6.17 25.83 -7.73
CA ARG A 66 -6.47 24.58 -8.44
C ARG A 66 -5.40 23.53 -8.16
N LEU A 67 -5.79 22.26 -8.11
CA LEU A 67 -4.86 21.14 -7.86
C LEU A 67 -3.68 21.11 -8.83
N GLY A 68 -3.88 21.51 -10.08
CA GLY A 68 -2.80 21.61 -11.07
C GLY A 68 -1.61 22.45 -10.57
N ARG A 69 -1.83 23.46 -9.72
CA ARG A 69 -0.75 24.32 -9.17
C ARG A 69 0.27 23.54 -8.34
N VAL A 70 -0.15 22.45 -7.69
CA VAL A 70 0.74 21.56 -6.93
C VAL A 70 1.75 20.87 -7.86
N ILE A 71 1.34 20.61 -9.11
CA ILE A 71 2.08 19.81 -10.09
C ILE A 71 2.86 20.66 -11.10
N VAL A 72 2.43 21.90 -11.38
CA VAL A 72 3.14 22.80 -12.30
C VAL A 72 4.60 22.97 -11.88
N GLY A 73 5.52 22.71 -12.81
CA GLY A 73 6.97 22.72 -12.59
C GLY A 73 7.51 21.52 -11.80
N ARG A 74 6.68 20.50 -11.58
CA ARG A 74 6.98 19.23 -10.89
C ARG A 74 6.29 18.06 -11.60
N GLU A 75 6.05 18.18 -12.89
CA GLU A 75 5.25 17.25 -13.67
C GLU A 75 5.83 15.84 -13.59
N GLU A 76 7.16 15.71 -13.66
CA GLU A 76 7.93 14.46 -13.52
C GLU A 76 7.68 13.73 -12.20
N MET A 77 7.26 14.43 -11.14
CA MET A 77 6.96 13.83 -9.85
C MET A 77 5.60 13.14 -9.82
N LEU A 78 4.69 13.42 -10.76
CA LEU A 78 3.38 12.77 -10.79
C LEU A 78 3.51 11.33 -11.31
N ALA A 79 3.16 10.36 -10.47
CA ALA A 79 3.15 8.94 -10.80
C ALA A 79 1.76 8.33 -10.69
N ILE A 80 1.43 7.41 -11.59
CA ILE A 80 0.24 6.55 -11.46
C ILE A 80 0.59 5.44 -10.48
N SER A 81 -0.08 5.40 -9.33
CA SER A 81 0.12 4.37 -8.32
C SER A 81 -0.64 3.09 -8.67
N CYS A 82 -1.90 3.21 -9.08
CA CYS A 82 -2.69 2.09 -9.58
C CYS A 82 -3.87 2.58 -10.43
N SER A 83 -4.39 1.71 -11.30
CA SER A 83 -5.46 2.05 -12.23
C SER A 83 -6.39 0.86 -12.51
N SER A 84 -7.65 1.17 -12.84
CA SER A 84 -8.68 0.20 -13.24
C SER A 84 -8.53 -0.28 -14.69
N SER A 85 -7.74 0.42 -15.49
CA SER A 85 -7.44 0.11 -16.88
C SER A 85 -6.06 0.65 -17.27
N ALA A 86 -5.58 0.36 -18.47
CA ALA A 86 -4.38 1.00 -19.01
C ALA A 86 -4.63 2.51 -19.13
N ILE A 87 -3.84 3.30 -18.40
CA ILE A 87 -3.91 4.77 -18.38
C ILE A 87 -2.49 5.29 -18.54
N PHE A 88 -2.29 6.14 -19.54
CA PHE A 88 -0.99 6.74 -19.81
C PHE A 88 -0.73 7.94 -18.89
N ARG A 89 0.53 8.14 -18.53
CA ARG A 89 0.93 9.20 -17.61
C ARG A 89 0.61 10.59 -18.17
N GLU A 90 0.73 10.78 -19.47
CA GLU A 90 0.46 12.04 -20.15
C GLU A 90 -1.02 12.44 -20.02
N ALA A 91 -1.93 11.48 -20.19
CA ALA A 91 -3.36 11.70 -20.00
C ALA A 91 -3.68 12.01 -18.52
N ALA A 92 -3.07 11.28 -17.60
CA ALA A 92 -3.22 11.53 -16.17
C ALA A 92 -2.74 12.93 -15.77
N LEU A 93 -1.58 13.35 -16.29
CA LEU A 93 -1.01 14.66 -16.05
C LEU A 93 -1.91 15.78 -16.60
N ASP A 94 -2.41 15.65 -17.84
CA ASP A 94 -3.30 16.65 -18.44
C ASP A 94 -4.60 16.80 -17.64
N ILE A 95 -5.21 15.71 -17.18
CA ILE A 95 -6.40 15.74 -16.31
C ILE A 95 -6.10 16.51 -15.02
N VAL A 96 -4.98 16.21 -14.35
CA VAL A 96 -4.62 16.88 -13.09
C VAL A 96 -4.36 18.38 -13.30
N LEU A 97 -3.63 18.74 -14.34
CA LEU A 97 -3.30 20.15 -14.63
C LEU A 97 -4.53 21.00 -14.97
N ARG A 98 -5.56 20.39 -15.58
CA ARG A 98 -6.79 21.08 -16.00
C ARG A 98 -7.97 20.93 -15.04
N SER A 99 -7.81 20.12 -14.00
CA SER A 99 -8.85 19.83 -13.01
C SER A 99 -9.45 21.09 -12.38
N GLN A 100 -10.75 21.05 -12.10
CA GLN A 100 -11.43 22.13 -11.36
C GLN A 100 -11.36 21.95 -9.84
N ALA A 101 -10.87 20.80 -9.37
CA ALA A 101 -10.70 20.52 -7.96
C ALA A 101 -9.64 21.44 -7.33
N ARG A 102 -9.81 21.70 -6.03
CA ARG A 102 -9.01 22.67 -5.29
C ARG A 102 -7.96 22.00 -4.43
N VAL A 103 -6.88 22.71 -4.17
CA VAL A 103 -5.86 22.31 -3.20
C VAL A 103 -6.46 22.12 -1.81
N GLY A 104 -7.46 22.91 -1.44
CA GLY A 104 -8.21 22.73 -0.19
C GLY A 104 -8.79 21.33 -0.02
N ASP A 105 -9.24 20.68 -1.11
CA ASP A 105 -9.74 19.30 -1.06
C ASP A 105 -8.64 18.31 -0.64
N LEU A 106 -7.39 18.58 -1.02
CA LEU A 106 -6.23 17.75 -0.67
C LEU A 106 -5.71 18.07 0.74
N ILE A 107 -5.70 19.35 1.12
CA ILE A 107 -5.36 19.79 2.49
C ILE A 107 -6.30 19.15 3.51
N GLU A 108 -7.62 19.17 3.27
CA GLU A 108 -8.61 18.63 4.20
C GLU A 108 -8.39 17.15 4.52
N VAL A 109 -8.12 16.33 3.50
CA VAL A 109 -7.84 14.90 3.72
C VAL A 109 -6.47 14.68 4.37
N HIS A 110 -5.48 15.51 4.04
CA HIS A 110 -4.14 15.43 4.61
C HIS A 110 -4.13 15.73 6.11
N GLU A 111 -4.78 16.82 6.54
CA GLU A 111 -4.85 17.22 7.95
C GLU A 111 -5.58 16.17 8.81
N ARG A 112 -6.64 15.54 8.28
CA ARG A 112 -7.33 14.44 8.98
C ARG A 112 -6.46 13.20 9.15
N VAL A 113 -5.64 12.88 8.18
CA VAL A 113 -4.66 11.80 8.31
C VAL A 113 -3.59 12.16 9.34
N LYS A 114 -3.03 13.37 9.25
CA LYS A 114 -1.95 13.84 10.12
C LYS A 114 -2.36 13.86 11.59
N SER A 115 -3.59 14.32 11.89
CA SER A 115 -4.14 14.32 13.25
C SER A 115 -4.31 12.93 13.87
N ARG A 116 -4.57 11.89 13.05
CA ARG A 116 -4.79 10.52 13.54
C ARG A 116 -3.55 9.63 13.49
N CYS A 117 -2.64 9.91 12.57
CA CYS A 117 -1.41 9.17 12.37
C CYS A 117 -0.21 10.11 12.52
N PRO A 118 0.14 10.55 13.74
CA PRO A 118 1.32 11.38 13.94
C PRO A 118 2.57 10.59 13.53
N GLY A 119 3.35 11.13 12.59
CA GLY A 119 4.54 10.48 12.03
C GLY A 119 4.76 10.84 10.57
N ASP A 120 5.81 10.30 9.97
CA ASP A 120 6.26 10.74 8.64
C ASP A 120 5.74 9.89 7.48
N TYR A 121 4.95 8.85 7.75
CA TYR A 121 4.44 7.93 6.73
C TYR A 121 3.15 8.46 6.11
N HIS A 122 3.21 9.65 5.52
CA HIS A 122 2.08 10.26 4.85
C HIS A 122 2.29 10.32 3.34
N THR A 123 1.20 10.19 2.62
CA THR A 123 1.14 10.49 1.19
C THR A 123 -0.22 11.07 0.88
N ALA A 124 -0.27 11.98 -0.08
CA ALA A 124 -1.51 12.52 -0.59
C ALA A 124 -1.52 12.36 -2.10
N GLY A 125 -2.70 12.11 -2.65
CA GLY A 125 -2.89 11.86 -4.06
C GLY A 125 -4.33 12.14 -4.47
N MET A 126 -4.61 11.81 -5.72
CA MET A 126 -5.86 12.11 -6.38
C MET A 126 -6.33 10.89 -7.15
N ILE A 127 -7.64 10.65 -7.17
CA ILE A 127 -8.24 9.69 -8.10
C ILE A 127 -8.79 10.49 -9.27
N ILE A 128 -8.23 10.26 -10.45
CA ILE A 128 -8.71 10.82 -11.71
C ILE A 128 -9.75 9.90 -12.35
N ASP A 129 -10.60 10.48 -13.20
CA ASP A 129 -11.57 9.76 -14.03
C ASP A 129 -11.44 10.26 -15.48
N ILE A 130 -11.03 9.38 -16.40
CA ILE A 130 -10.73 9.76 -17.80
C ILE A 130 -11.98 10.28 -18.51
N ASP A 131 -13.14 9.64 -18.33
CA ASP A 131 -14.35 10.05 -19.07
C ASP A 131 -14.85 11.41 -18.61
N ARG A 132 -14.67 11.72 -17.32
CA ARG A 132 -15.01 13.03 -16.75
C ARG A 132 -13.94 14.09 -17.02
N HIS A 133 -12.74 13.66 -17.40
CA HIS A 133 -11.58 14.52 -17.57
C HIS A 133 -11.27 15.37 -16.31
N ASP A 134 -11.48 14.81 -15.12
CA ASP A 134 -11.31 15.54 -13.86
C ASP A 134 -10.83 14.63 -12.72
N VAL A 135 -10.40 15.26 -11.63
CA VAL A 135 -10.16 14.61 -10.35
C VAL A 135 -11.49 14.43 -9.64
N VAL A 136 -11.81 13.19 -9.29
CA VAL A 136 -13.09 12.81 -8.64
C VAL A 136 -12.94 12.58 -7.13
N TYR A 137 -11.74 12.23 -6.68
CA TYR A 137 -11.42 12.16 -5.26
C TYR A 137 -10.05 12.77 -4.96
N THR A 138 -9.92 13.47 -3.84
CA THR A 138 -8.62 13.61 -3.18
C THR A 138 -8.49 12.51 -2.12
N ILE A 139 -7.28 12.06 -1.87
CA ILE A 139 -7.01 11.02 -0.87
C ILE A 139 -5.71 11.35 -0.15
N SER A 140 -5.72 11.15 1.16
CA SER A 140 -4.50 11.08 1.97
C SER A 140 -4.43 9.73 2.64
N THR A 141 -3.23 9.23 2.80
CA THR A 141 -2.91 7.98 3.48
C THR A 141 -1.83 8.25 4.49
N GLY A 142 -2.07 7.85 5.73
CA GLY A 142 -1.08 7.80 6.78
C GLY A 142 -0.86 6.36 7.20
N GLY A 143 0.30 6.10 7.78
CA GLY A 143 0.55 4.80 8.37
C GLY A 143 1.58 4.82 9.48
N ALA A 144 1.75 3.66 10.10
CA ALA A 144 2.87 3.38 10.98
C ALA A 144 3.10 1.88 10.99
N PRO A 145 4.33 1.40 11.19
CA PRO A 145 4.57 -0.02 11.42
C PRO A 145 3.66 -0.55 12.55
N PHE A 146 3.12 -1.76 12.40
CA PHE A 146 2.36 -2.39 13.47
C PHE A 146 3.22 -2.54 14.74
N PRO A 147 2.67 -2.32 15.94
CA PRO A 147 3.41 -2.54 17.18
C PRO A 147 3.97 -3.96 17.24
N GLY A 148 5.26 -4.12 17.56
CA GLY A 148 5.91 -5.42 17.65
C GLY A 148 6.52 -5.94 16.35
N ILE A 149 6.34 -5.26 15.21
CA ILE A 149 6.82 -5.77 13.92
C ILE A 149 8.34 -5.85 13.84
N LYS A 150 9.06 -4.92 14.50
CA LYS A 150 10.53 -4.93 14.53
C LYS A 150 11.05 -6.17 15.28
N GLU A 151 10.42 -6.49 16.40
CA GLU A 151 10.68 -7.67 17.21
C GLU A 151 10.37 -8.94 16.42
N VAL A 152 9.24 -8.97 15.69
CA VAL A 152 8.88 -10.09 14.80
C VAL A 152 9.93 -10.32 13.72
N VAL A 153 10.37 -9.26 13.01
CA VAL A 153 11.43 -9.39 11.99
C VAL A 153 12.73 -9.92 12.60
N SER A 154 13.09 -9.45 13.80
CA SER A 154 14.26 -9.93 14.54
C SER A 154 14.13 -11.40 14.92
N ASP A 155 12.99 -11.82 15.46
CA ASP A 155 12.71 -13.20 15.86
C ASP A 155 12.76 -14.16 14.66
N LEU A 156 12.15 -13.78 13.54
CA LEU A 156 12.21 -14.56 12.30
C LEU A 156 13.66 -14.71 11.80
N SER A 157 14.44 -13.63 11.86
CA SER A 157 15.85 -13.66 11.48
C SER A 157 16.68 -14.57 12.40
N MET A 158 16.44 -14.54 13.72
CA MET A 158 17.09 -15.44 14.68
C MET A 158 16.71 -16.91 14.47
N MET A 159 15.53 -17.17 13.90
CA MET A 159 15.09 -18.50 13.49
C MET A 159 15.71 -18.95 12.15
N GLY A 160 16.59 -18.14 11.55
CA GLY A 160 17.23 -18.45 10.27
C GLY A 160 16.38 -18.15 9.04
N ALA A 161 15.27 -17.42 9.19
CA ALA A 161 14.43 -17.00 8.07
C ALA A 161 15.01 -15.76 7.36
N ASP A 162 14.99 -15.77 6.04
CA ASP A 162 15.13 -14.54 5.26
C ASP A 162 13.77 -13.85 5.12
N VAL A 163 13.66 -12.61 5.60
CA VAL A 163 12.42 -11.82 5.53
C VAL A 163 12.41 -10.95 4.26
N PHE A 164 11.38 -11.11 3.43
CA PHE A 164 11.14 -10.36 2.22
C PHE A 164 9.88 -9.51 2.33
N VAL A 165 9.83 -8.40 1.59
CA VAL A 165 8.64 -7.57 1.47
C VAL A 165 8.22 -7.51 0.00
N ALA A 166 6.95 -7.76 -0.28
CA ALA A 166 6.38 -7.57 -1.61
C ALA A 166 5.20 -6.60 -1.50
N SER A 167 5.38 -5.37 -1.98
CA SER A 167 4.37 -4.31 -1.84
C SER A 167 4.08 -3.63 -3.17
N GLY A 168 2.84 -3.17 -3.34
CA GLY A 168 2.44 -2.33 -4.48
C GLY A 168 3.01 -0.91 -4.43
N ASP A 169 3.56 -0.49 -3.29
CA ASP A 169 4.14 0.85 -3.13
C ASP A 169 5.49 0.99 -3.82
N SER A 170 5.89 2.24 -4.08
CA SER A 170 7.20 2.55 -4.64
C SER A 170 8.34 2.33 -3.63
N MET A 171 9.57 2.16 -4.11
CA MET A 171 10.75 2.07 -3.22
C MET A 171 10.89 3.27 -2.29
N ARG A 172 10.47 4.46 -2.73
CA ARG A 172 10.52 5.67 -1.90
C ARG A 172 9.69 5.49 -0.62
N SER A 173 8.48 4.95 -0.74
CA SER A 173 7.59 4.70 0.41
C SER A 173 8.11 3.57 1.29
N LEU A 174 8.75 2.57 0.70
CA LEU A 174 9.23 1.38 1.40
C LEU A 174 10.64 1.52 1.99
N TYR A 175 11.38 2.58 1.65
CA TYR A 175 12.77 2.77 2.07
C TYR A 175 12.93 2.69 3.59
N ARG A 176 11.98 3.25 4.34
CA ARG A 176 12.00 3.25 5.81
C ARG A 176 11.79 1.86 6.44
N LEU A 177 11.38 0.85 5.67
CA LEU A 177 11.29 -0.52 6.18
C LEU A 177 12.67 -1.11 6.54
N GLN A 178 13.76 -0.51 6.05
CA GLN A 178 15.11 -0.87 6.49
C GLN A 178 15.34 -0.62 7.99
N ASP A 179 14.62 0.33 8.58
CA ASP A 179 14.70 0.66 10.01
C ASP A 179 14.14 -0.48 10.89
N LEU A 180 13.37 -1.38 10.27
CA LEU A 180 12.86 -2.62 10.87
C LEU A 180 13.86 -3.79 10.74
N GLY A 181 15.02 -3.57 10.11
CA GLY A 181 16.03 -4.61 9.88
C GLY A 181 15.87 -5.37 8.56
N ILE A 182 15.01 -4.91 7.65
CA ILE A 182 14.78 -5.56 6.35
C ILE A 182 15.70 -4.94 5.28
N PRO A 183 16.67 -5.70 4.72
CA PRO A 183 17.56 -5.18 3.69
C PRO A 183 16.83 -4.75 2.43
N LEU A 184 17.23 -3.64 1.80
CA LEU A 184 16.59 -3.14 0.56
C LEU A 184 16.54 -4.18 -0.57
N ARG A 185 17.55 -5.06 -0.68
CA ARG A 185 17.59 -6.15 -1.67
C ARG A 185 16.49 -7.21 -1.49
N GLN A 186 15.83 -7.21 -0.33
CA GLN A 186 14.74 -8.12 0.02
C GLN A 186 13.37 -7.44 -0.10
N ILE A 187 13.33 -6.20 -0.61
CA ILE A 187 12.11 -5.45 -0.86
C ILE A 187 11.81 -5.47 -2.36
N TYR A 188 10.63 -5.96 -2.72
CA TYR A 188 10.08 -5.98 -4.07
C TYR A 188 9.00 -4.88 -4.19
N PRO A 189 9.35 -3.69 -4.69
CA PRO A 189 8.43 -2.57 -4.86
C PRO A 189 7.51 -2.79 -6.08
N VAL A 190 6.42 -2.02 -6.16
CA VAL A 190 5.50 -2.00 -7.31
C VAL A 190 5.04 -3.41 -7.73
N SER A 191 4.81 -4.26 -6.73
CA SER A 191 4.39 -5.65 -6.92
C SER A 191 2.88 -5.74 -7.07
N SER A 192 2.42 -6.02 -8.29
CA SER A 192 1.02 -6.39 -8.57
C SER A 192 0.66 -7.73 -7.90
N PRO A 193 -0.64 -8.09 -7.76
CA PRO A 193 -1.05 -9.38 -7.21
C PRO A 193 -0.38 -10.58 -7.90
N ILE A 194 -0.27 -10.54 -9.23
CA ILE A 194 0.43 -11.56 -10.02
C ILE A 194 1.93 -11.54 -9.74
N LYS A 195 2.53 -10.34 -9.60
CA LYS A 195 3.96 -10.24 -9.30
C LYS A 195 4.29 -10.81 -7.93
N LYS A 196 3.44 -10.59 -6.92
CA LYS A 196 3.58 -11.19 -5.58
C LYS A 196 3.60 -12.73 -5.66
N LYS A 197 2.69 -13.31 -6.45
CA LYS A 197 2.69 -14.75 -6.74
C LYS A 197 4.02 -15.21 -7.36
N GLU A 198 4.48 -14.54 -8.43
CA GLU A 198 5.76 -14.88 -9.09
C GLU A 198 6.96 -14.82 -8.13
N ILE A 199 6.97 -13.86 -7.20
CA ILE A 199 8.01 -13.73 -6.18
C ILE A 199 8.01 -14.97 -5.28
N VAL A 200 6.83 -15.39 -4.80
CA VAL A 200 6.69 -16.61 -3.99
C VAL A 200 7.15 -17.85 -4.78
N GLU A 201 6.72 -18.03 -6.02
CA GLU A 201 7.16 -19.14 -6.88
C GLU A 201 8.69 -19.15 -7.08
N GLY A 202 9.27 -17.98 -7.35
CA GLY A 202 10.71 -17.83 -7.50
C GLY A 202 11.48 -18.19 -6.23
N LEU A 203 10.97 -17.83 -5.05
CA LEU A 203 11.58 -18.18 -3.77
C LEU A 203 11.45 -19.68 -3.47
N LYS A 204 10.36 -20.34 -3.86
CA LYS A 204 10.20 -21.80 -3.67
C LYS A 204 11.25 -22.62 -4.41
N SER A 205 11.85 -22.09 -5.47
CA SER A 205 12.97 -22.74 -6.16
C SER A 205 14.31 -22.66 -5.40
N ARG A 206 14.43 -21.76 -4.42
CA ARG A 206 15.69 -21.42 -3.71
C ARG A 206 15.66 -21.76 -2.22
N TYR A 207 14.47 -21.80 -1.65
CA TYR A 207 14.22 -22.04 -0.23
C TYR A 207 13.48 -23.36 -0.05
N ARG A 208 13.78 -24.07 1.03
CA ARG A 208 13.07 -25.32 1.37
C ARG A 208 11.61 -25.06 1.72
N ARG A 209 11.31 -23.91 2.34
CA ARG A 209 9.96 -23.48 2.68
C ARG A 209 9.78 -21.98 2.48
N VAL A 210 8.63 -21.58 1.94
CA VAL A 210 8.23 -20.18 1.75
C VAL A 210 6.89 -19.93 2.42
N ILE A 211 6.87 -18.96 3.34
CA ILE A 211 5.67 -18.48 4.02
C ILE A 211 5.28 -17.14 3.40
N MET A 212 4.02 -16.96 3.04
CA MET A 212 3.47 -15.66 2.62
C MET A 212 2.58 -15.11 3.73
N VAL A 213 2.75 -13.84 4.07
CA VAL A 213 1.92 -13.12 5.04
C VAL A 213 1.28 -11.92 4.33
N GLY A 214 -0.04 -11.83 4.37
CA GLY A 214 -0.79 -10.75 3.73
C GLY A 214 -2.05 -10.41 4.52
N ASP A 215 -2.70 -9.31 4.17
CA ASP A 215 -3.96 -8.85 4.81
C ASP A 215 -5.10 -8.63 3.81
N GLY A 216 -4.81 -8.62 2.51
CA GLY A 216 -5.72 -8.11 1.50
C GLY A 216 -5.97 -9.05 0.32
N LEU A 217 -7.00 -8.69 -0.47
CA LEU A 217 -7.38 -9.41 -1.70
C LEU A 217 -6.24 -9.47 -2.74
N ASN A 218 -5.33 -8.50 -2.71
CA ASN A 218 -4.11 -8.45 -3.53
C ASN A 218 -3.13 -9.59 -3.22
N ASP A 219 -3.26 -10.27 -2.08
CA ASP A 219 -2.34 -11.32 -1.65
C ASP A 219 -2.87 -12.73 -1.91
N ILE A 220 -4.15 -12.90 -2.28
CA ILE A 220 -4.81 -14.22 -2.43
C ILE A 220 -3.94 -15.19 -3.24
N PHE A 221 -3.45 -14.77 -4.41
CA PHE A 221 -2.65 -15.64 -5.26
C PHE A 221 -1.30 -16.01 -4.64
N ALA A 222 -0.68 -15.09 -3.89
CA ALA A 222 0.58 -15.34 -3.22
C ALA A 222 0.39 -16.24 -2.00
N LEU A 223 -0.68 -16.02 -1.21
CA LEU A 223 -1.08 -16.85 -0.07
C LEU A 223 -1.29 -18.30 -0.50
N GLN A 224 -2.09 -18.52 -1.55
CA GLN A 224 -2.37 -19.86 -2.09
C GLN A 224 -1.15 -20.57 -2.71
N THR A 225 -0.13 -19.81 -3.12
CA THR A 225 1.05 -20.36 -3.80
C THR A 225 2.17 -20.74 -2.81
N ALA A 226 2.19 -20.11 -1.65
CA ALA A 226 3.17 -20.37 -0.59
C ALA A 226 3.06 -21.80 -0.04
N ASP A 227 4.08 -22.24 0.69
CA ASP A 227 4.01 -23.50 1.46
C ASP A 227 3.22 -23.33 2.77
N LEU A 228 3.01 -22.07 3.17
CA LEU A 228 2.07 -21.66 4.21
C LEU A 228 1.62 -20.22 3.92
N GLY A 229 0.32 -20.04 3.66
CA GLY A 229 -0.33 -18.74 3.57
C GLY A 229 -0.86 -18.31 4.94
N VAL A 230 -0.35 -17.20 5.48
CA VAL A 230 -0.80 -16.62 6.74
C VAL A 230 -1.55 -15.32 6.46
N LEU A 231 -2.83 -15.28 6.81
CA LEU A 231 -3.62 -14.06 6.75
C LEU A 231 -3.54 -13.34 8.09
N THR A 232 -3.14 -12.07 8.08
CA THR A 232 -3.33 -11.18 9.24
C THR A 232 -4.63 -10.40 9.10
N VAL A 233 -5.44 -10.40 10.15
CA VAL A 233 -6.69 -9.61 10.24
C VAL A 233 -6.54 -8.42 11.19
N GLN A 234 -5.30 -8.04 11.49
CA GLN A 234 -4.98 -6.96 12.43
C GLN A 234 -5.40 -5.57 11.89
N GLN A 235 -5.32 -5.37 10.56
CA GLN A 235 -5.80 -4.16 9.88
C GLN A 235 -7.32 -4.21 9.64
N ASP A 236 -7.80 -5.29 9.02
CA ASP A 236 -9.20 -5.53 8.72
C ASP A 236 -9.72 -6.74 9.48
N THR A 237 -10.61 -6.49 10.44
CA THR A 237 -11.21 -7.53 11.29
C THR A 237 -12.36 -8.28 10.62
N ARG A 238 -12.77 -7.89 9.41
CA ARG A 238 -13.87 -8.53 8.65
C ARG A 238 -13.46 -8.77 7.19
N PRO A 239 -12.41 -9.58 6.96
CA PRO A 239 -11.96 -9.89 5.60
C PRO A 239 -13.05 -10.60 4.79
N ALA A 240 -12.97 -10.47 3.46
CA ALA A 240 -13.84 -11.17 2.54
C ALA A 240 -13.71 -12.69 2.65
N LYS A 241 -14.78 -13.43 2.30
CA LYS A 241 -14.79 -14.90 2.38
C LYS A 241 -13.75 -15.55 1.46
N GLU A 242 -13.52 -14.98 0.28
CA GLU A 242 -12.51 -15.50 -0.64
C GLU A 242 -11.11 -15.36 -0.04
N LEU A 243 -10.84 -14.28 0.70
CA LEU A 243 -9.55 -14.06 1.37
C LEU A 243 -9.33 -15.03 2.53
N LEU A 244 -10.34 -15.22 3.37
CA LEU A 244 -10.30 -16.23 4.45
C LEU A 244 -10.02 -17.64 3.92
N SER A 245 -10.61 -17.98 2.77
CA SER A 245 -10.45 -19.30 2.14
C SER A 245 -9.09 -19.48 1.44
N ALA A 246 -8.31 -18.41 1.26
CA ALA A 246 -7.03 -18.42 0.59
C ALA A 246 -5.84 -18.67 1.52
N ALA A 247 -6.05 -18.60 2.84
CA ALA A 247 -5.01 -18.75 3.85
C ALA A 247 -5.12 -20.08 4.60
N ASP A 248 -3.98 -20.62 4.99
CA ASP A 248 -3.87 -21.83 5.81
C ASP A 248 -4.01 -21.51 7.32
N GLU A 249 -3.52 -20.34 7.72
CA GLU A 249 -3.50 -19.85 9.10
C GLU A 249 -3.97 -18.40 9.15
N ILE A 250 -4.63 -18.03 10.25
CA ILE A 250 -5.13 -16.67 10.48
C ILE A 250 -4.57 -16.16 11.81
N ILE A 251 -3.94 -14.99 11.81
CA ILE A 251 -3.43 -14.32 13.02
C ILE A 251 -4.19 -13.01 13.26
N LEU A 252 -4.43 -12.70 14.55
CA LEU A 252 -5.10 -11.47 14.96
C LEU A 252 -4.07 -10.36 15.23
N ASP A 253 -2.86 -10.75 15.60
CA ASP A 253 -1.75 -9.87 15.88
C ASP A 253 -0.48 -10.37 15.19
N ILE A 254 0.26 -9.47 14.52
CA ILE A 254 1.50 -9.83 13.83
C ILE A 254 2.55 -10.48 14.76
N ARG A 255 2.48 -10.22 16.07
CA ARG A 255 3.34 -10.83 17.09
C ARG A 255 3.15 -12.34 17.24
N GLU A 256 2.06 -12.90 16.71
CA GLU A 256 1.81 -14.34 16.69
C GLU A 256 2.64 -15.06 15.61
N LEU A 257 3.11 -14.33 14.58
CA LEU A 257 3.77 -14.88 13.41
C LEU A 257 4.98 -15.76 13.74
N PRO A 258 5.95 -15.37 14.61
CA PRO A 258 7.06 -16.26 14.96
C PRO A 258 6.58 -17.59 15.56
N GLY A 259 5.49 -17.58 16.33
CA GLY A 259 4.87 -18.79 16.86
C GLY A 259 4.28 -19.68 15.77
N VAL A 260 3.59 -19.09 14.79
CA VAL A 260 3.07 -19.80 13.60
C VAL A 260 4.20 -20.42 12.80
N VAL A 261 5.27 -19.66 12.55
CA VAL A 261 6.45 -20.13 11.83
C VAL A 261 7.08 -21.31 12.55
N ARG A 262 7.32 -21.25 13.87
CA ARG A 262 7.93 -22.37 14.63
C ARG A 262 7.15 -23.68 14.53
N ARG A 263 5.81 -23.64 14.53
CA ARG A 263 4.95 -24.83 14.40
C ARG A 263 4.98 -25.42 12.98
N ASN A 264 5.36 -24.60 12.02
CA ASN A 264 5.37 -24.90 10.60
C ASN A 264 6.78 -24.78 10.00
N SER A 265 7.84 -24.94 10.78
CA SER A 265 9.23 -25.00 10.29
C SER A 265 9.70 -26.44 10.16
#